data_AF-F4SB88-F1
#
_entry.id   AF-F4SB88-F1
#
_cell.length_a   1.000
_cell.length_b   1.000
_cell.length_c   1.000
_cell.angle_alpha   90.00
_cell.angle_beta   90.00
_cell.angle_gamma   90.00
#
_symmetry.space_group_name_H-M   'P 1'
#
loop_
_entity.id
_entity.type
_entity.pdbx_description
1 polymer ?
#
loop_
_entity_poly.entity_id
_entity_poly.type
_entity_poly.pdbx_seq_one_letter_code
_entity_poly.pdbx_strand_id
1 'polypeptide(L)'
;MENFIATLRDDYNFPGFADAMEVHRKNVYRIFREQRSWVIAFKYDLTIWKAVFAVRNPDKHVPNPSLEPVGLVNEIFYNARAQEDLNTDDNPYRKGGPKNGRNPYSDILTDPPTTLTFTRPVTGPTRHYIERKDKTQVKNNGPYGNYKGKNFNPNHQKPSTDNKGKGKEKET
;
A
#
# COMPACT_ATOMS: atom_id res chain seq x y z
N MET A 1 -8.44 16.81 -9.80
CA MET A 1 -8.30 16.42 -11.21
C MET A 1 -9.41 17.00 -12.09
N GLU A 2 -10.66 17.14 -11.62
CA GLU A 2 -11.74 17.76 -12.44
C GLU A 2 -11.38 19.15 -12.95
N ASN A 3 -10.88 20.01 -12.06
CA ASN A 3 -10.43 21.35 -12.47
C ASN A 3 -9.30 21.31 -13.51
N PHE A 4 -8.43 20.31 -13.50
CA PHE A 4 -7.33 20.21 -14.47
C PHE A 4 -7.83 19.78 -15.85
N ILE A 5 -8.70 18.77 -15.91
CA ILE A 5 -9.27 18.29 -17.19
C ILE A 5 -10.18 19.37 -17.79
N ALA A 6 -10.98 20.05 -16.96
CA ALA A 6 -11.80 21.18 -17.40
C ALA A 6 -10.92 22.30 -17.96
N THR A 7 -9.86 22.71 -17.26
CA THR A 7 -8.93 23.73 -17.76
C THR A 7 -8.24 23.32 -19.07
N LEU A 8 -7.86 22.05 -19.25
CA LEU A 8 -7.32 21.57 -20.54
C LEU A 8 -8.33 21.71 -21.68
N ARG A 9 -9.61 21.44 -21.39
CA ARG A 9 -10.68 21.46 -22.39
C ARG A 9 -11.15 22.88 -22.69
N ASP A 10 -11.42 23.67 -21.66
CA ASP A 10 -12.16 24.93 -21.73
C ASP A 10 -11.22 26.14 -21.86
N ASP A 11 -10.11 26.16 -21.12
CA ASP A 11 -9.17 27.30 -21.11
C ASP A 11 -8.07 27.15 -22.18
N TYR A 12 -7.53 25.93 -22.33
CA TYR A 12 -6.43 25.64 -23.25
C TYR A 12 -6.86 25.04 -24.58
N ASN A 13 -8.14 24.73 -24.75
CA ASN A 13 -8.71 24.19 -25.99
C ASN A 13 -7.98 22.95 -26.53
N PHE A 14 -7.63 22.01 -25.64
CA PHE A 14 -7.03 20.71 -25.97
C PHE A 14 -8.01 19.55 -25.70
N PRO A 15 -9.14 19.46 -26.44
CA PRO A 15 -10.21 18.52 -26.13
C PRO A 15 -9.75 17.05 -26.19
N GLY A 16 -9.00 16.67 -27.23
CA GLY A 16 -8.52 15.28 -27.36
C GLY A 16 -7.55 14.87 -26.25
N PHE A 17 -6.71 15.80 -25.76
CA PHE A 17 -5.82 15.52 -24.64
C PHE A 17 -6.59 15.48 -23.31
N ALA A 18 -7.59 16.35 -23.13
CA ALA A 18 -8.48 16.32 -21.98
C ALA A 18 -9.24 14.98 -21.88
N ASP A 19 -9.79 14.50 -23.00
CA ASP A 19 -10.48 13.21 -23.07
C ASP A 19 -9.54 12.05 -22.72
N ALA A 20 -8.31 12.08 -23.23
CA ALA A 20 -7.29 11.09 -22.89
C ALA A 20 -6.94 11.09 -21.39
N MET A 21 -6.83 12.27 -20.77
CA MET A 21 -6.61 12.41 -19.33
C MET A 21 -7.80 11.92 -18.50
N GLU A 22 -9.03 12.08 -19.01
CA GLU A 22 -10.23 11.54 -18.36
C GLU A 22 -10.22 10.00 -18.36
N VAL A 23 -9.83 9.37 -19.48
CA VAL A 23 -9.66 7.91 -19.56
C VAL A 23 -8.55 7.44 -18.62
N HIS A 24 -7.41 8.13 -18.59
CA HIS A 24 -6.32 7.82 -17.65
C HIS A 24 -6.80 7.84 -16.20
N ARG A 25 -7.55 8.88 -15.79
CA ARG A 25 -8.15 8.95 -14.44
C ARG A 25 -9.03 7.73 -14.15
N LYS A 26 -9.85 7.30 -15.11
CA LYS A 26 -10.68 6.09 -14.98
C LYS A 26 -9.83 4.83 -14.83
N ASN A 27 -8.72 4.72 -15.56
CA ASN A 27 -7.78 3.60 -15.45
C ASN A 27 -7.11 3.55 -14.07
N VAL A 28 -6.66 4.69 -13.53
CA VAL A 28 -6.07 4.76 -12.17
C VAL A 28 -7.08 4.26 -11.12
N TYR A 29 -8.33 4.71 -11.19
CA TYR A 29 -9.36 4.23 -10.26
C TYR A 29 -9.70 2.76 -10.45
N ARG A 30 -9.70 2.26 -11.69
CA ARG A 30 -9.89 0.84 -11.99
C ARG A 30 -8.78 0.00 -11.36
N ILE A 31 -7.51 0.37 -11.60
CA ILE A 31 -6.33 -0.32 -11.04
C ILE A 31 -6.37 -0.29 -9.51
N PHE A 32 -6.71 0.85 -8.91
CA PHE A 32 -6.87 0.95 -7.46
C PHE A 32 -7.89 -0.05 -6.93
N ARG A 33 -9.02 -0.20 -7.61
CA ARG A 33 -10.09 -1.14 -7.23
C ARG A 33 -9.70 -2.60 -7.40
N GLU A 34 -9.11 -2.94 -8.54
CA GLU A 34 -8.70 -4.31 -8.87
C GLU A 34 -7.57 -4.80 -7.96
N GLN A 35 -6.57 -3.98 -7.72
CA GLN A 35 -5.39 -4.34 -6.93
C GLN A 35 -5.57 -4.13 -5.43
N ARG A 36 -6.66 -3.45 -5.01
CA ARG A 36 -6.92 -3.02 -3.62
C ARG A 36 -5.71 -2.35 -2.96
N SER A 37 -4.92 -1.64 -3.75
CA SER A 37 -3.66 -1.04 -3.33
C SER A 37 -3.49 0.33 -3.94
N TRP A 38 -3.46 1.35 -3.07
CA TRP A 38 -3.21 2.73 -3.49
C TRP A 38 -1.80 2.88 -4.05
N VAL A 39 -0.82 2.14 -3.51
CA VAL A 39 0.59 2.19 -3.93
C VAL A 39 0.71 1.82 -5.40
N ILE A 40 0.01 0.77 -5.83
CA ILE A 40 0.08 0.30 -7.22
C ILE A 40 -0.56 1.32 -8.15
N ALA A 41 -1.76 1.80 -7.82
CA ALA A 41 -2.45 2.80 -8.61
C ALA A 41 -1.65 4.12 -8.70
N PHE A 42 -1.01 4.52 -7.61
CA PHE A 42 -0.18 5.72 -7.54
C PHE A 42 1.12 5.58 -8.35
N LYS A 43 1.82 4.45 -8.24
CA LYS A 43 3.00 4.17 -9.07
C LYS A 43 2.64 4.12 -10.56
N TYR A 44 1.47 3.58 -10.90
CA TYR A 44 0.95 3.60 -12.27
C TYR A 44 0.72 5.03 -12.75
N ASP A 45 -0.02 5.82 -11.98
CA ASP A 45 -0.31 7.23 -12.26
C ASP A 45 1.00 8.01 -12.51
N LEU A 46 1.93 7.96 -11.56
CA LEU A 46 3.25 8.62 -11.68
C LEU A 46 4.02 8.18 -12.92
N THR A 47 3.97 6.90 -13.29
CA THR A 47 4.68 6.39 -14.47
C THR A 47 4.12 7.00 -15.75
N ILE A 48 2.79 7.06 -15.89
CA ILE A 48 2.14 7.71 -17.03
C ILE A 48 2.44 9.21 -17.04
N TRP A 49 2.32 9.91 -15.91
CA TRP A 49 2.65 11.34 -15.82
C TRP A 49 4.10 11.63 -16.24
N LYS A 50 5.04 10.78 -15.82
CA LYS A 50 6.45 10.92 -16.20
C LYS A 50 6.64 10.73 -17.70
N ALA A 51 5.99 9.75 -18.31
CA ALA A 51 6.03 9.57 -19.76
C ALA A 51 5.47 10.79 -20.49
N VAL A 52 4.31 11.28 -20.06
CA VAL A 52 3.57 12.37 -20.74
C VAL A 52 4.29 13.72 -20.64
N PHE A 53 4.81 14.07 -19.46
CA PHE A 53 5.30 15.43 -19.19
C PHE A 53 6.81 15.54 -19.03
N ALA A 54 7.50 14.47 -18.58
CA ALA A 54 8.93 14.54 -18.31
C ALA A 54 9.78 14.09 -19.51
N VAL A 55 9.22 13.25 -20.40
CA VAL A 55 9.94 12.74 -21.57
C VAL A 55 9.56 13.57 -22.79
N ARG A 56 10.54 14.28 -23.35
CA ARG A 56 10.37 14.97 -24.62
C ARG A 56 10.50 13.96 -25.75
N ASN A 57 9.41 13.68 -26.45
CA ASN A 57 9.48 12.78 -27.60
C ASN A 57 10.22 13.43 -28.77
N PRO A 58 10.99 12.65 -29.55
CA PRO A 58 11.73 13.14 -30.71
C PRO A 58 10.81 13.65 -31.83
N ASP A 59 9.60 13.11 -31.92
CA ASP A 59 8.56 13.53 -32.86
C ASP A 59 7.77 14.78 -32.42
N LYS A 60 8.12 15.36 -31.26
CA LYS A 60 7.45 16.51 -30.63
C LYS A 60 5.97 16.27 -30.25
N HIS A 61 5.49 15.03 -30.33
CA HIS A 61 4.14 14.69 -29.91
C HIS A 61 4.11 14.28 -28.44
N VAL A 62 3.01 14.59 -27.74
CA VAL A 62 2.81 14.17 -26.36
C VAL A 62 2.31 12.72 -26.37
N PRO A 63 2.88 11.81 -25.55
CA PRO A 63 2.35 10.46 -25.41
C PRO A 63 0.88 10.48 -24.99
N ASN A 64 0.09 9.55 -25.51
CA ASN A 64 -1.31 9.45 -25.13
C ASN A 64 -1.45 8.78 -23.73
N PRO A 65 -1.90 9.52 -22.69
CA PRO A 65 -2.05 8.99 -21.33
C PRO A 65 -3.17 7.94 -21.22
N SER A 66 -4.09 7.87 -22.19
CA SER A 66 -5.20 6.91 -22.15
C SER A 66 -4.75 5.47 -22.40
N LEU A 67 -3.56 5.29 -22.99
CA LEU A 67 -3.03 3.99 -23.35
C LEU A 67 -2.35 3.38 -22.13
N GLU A 68 -2.89 2.26 -21.66
CA GLU A 68 -2.28 1.44 -20.63
C GLU A 68 -1.21 0.54 -21.26
N PRO A 69 0.08 0.72 -20.93
CA PRO A 69 1.12 -0.14 -21.47
C PRO A 69 0.94 -1.58 -20.98
N VAL A 70 0.99 -2.53 -21.91
CA VAL A 70 0.78 -3.95 -21.62
C VAL A 70 1.80 -4.42 -20.58
N GLY A 71 1.31 -5.00 -19.49
CA GLY A 71 2.15 -5.57 -18.44
C GLY A 71 2.67 -4.56 -17.40
N LEU A 72 2.49 -3.25 -17.59
CA LEU A 72 2.98 -2.24 -16.64
C LEU A 72 2.42 -2.43 -15.23
N VAL A 73 1.12 -2.71 -15.11
CA VAL A 73 0.48 -2.94 -13.80
C VAL A 73 1.11 -4.14 -13.08
N ASN A 74 1.39 -5.21 -13.82
CA ASN A 74 2.03 -6.40 -13.27
C ASN A 74 3.47 -6.12 -12.84
N GLU A 75 4.23 -5.39 -13.66
CA GLU A 75 5.59 -4.96 -13.32
C GLU A 75 5.60 -4.12 -12.04
N ILE A 76 4.72 -3.13 -11.94
CA ILE A 76 4.57 -2.30 -10.74
C ILE A 76 4.19 -3.15 -9.53
N PHE A 77 3.26 -4.11 -9.69
CA PHE A 77 2.86 -5.02 -8.62
C PHE A 77 4.06 -5.85 -8.12
N TYR A 78 4.82 -6.46 -9.02
CA TYR A 78 5.97 -7.28 -8.65
C TYR A 78 7.08 -6.45 -7.99
N ASN A 79 7.37 -5.26 -8.52
CA ASN A 79 8.34 -4.34 -7.92
C ASN A 79 7.88 -3.87 -6.53
N ALA A 80 6.62 -3.46 -6.37
CA ALA A 80 6.08 -3.04 -5.07
C ALA A 80 6.07 -4.19 -4.05
N ARG A 81 5.87 -5.43 -4.50
CA ARG A 81 5.99 -6.62 -3.64
C ARG A 81 7.43 -6.88 -3.22
N ALA A 82 8.37 -6.81 -4.16
CA ALA A 82 9.80 -7.03 -3.89
C ALA A 82 10.39 -5.97 -2.96
N GLN A 83 9.86 -4.74 -3.01
CA GLN A 83 10.23 -3.62 -2.14
C GLN A 83 9.46 -3.62 -0.80
N GLU A 84 8.57 -4.58 -0.57
CA GLU A 84 7.68 -4.66 0.60
C GLU A 84 6.74 -3.45 0.77
N ASP A 85 6.58 -2.61 -0.26
CA ASP A 85 5.74 -1.41 -0.23
C ASP A 85 4.25 -1.73 -0.03
N LEU A 86 3.82 -2.94 -0.38
CA LEU A 86 2.43 -3.39 -0.18
C LEU A 86 2.06 -3.56 1.30
N ASN A 87 3.06 -3.76 2.17
CA ASN A 87 2.90 -4.05 3.59
C ASN A 87 3.51 -2.96 4.48
N THR A 88 3.50 -1.71 4.04
CA THR A 88 4.08 -0.61 4.83
C THR A 88 3.32 -0.40 6.15
N ASP A 89 4.08 -0.18 7.22
CA ASP A 89 3.51 0.14 8.54
C ASP A 89 2.71 1.46 8.55
N ASP A 90 3.00 2.36 7.62
CA ASP A 90 2.31 3.64 7.41
C ASP A 90 1.04 3.52 6.56
N ASN A 91 0.70 2.34 6.04
CA ASN A 91 -0.57 2.18 5.33
C ASN A 91 -1.73 2.26 6.33
N PRO A 92 -2.58 3.31 6.29
CA PRO A 92 -3.63 3.47 7.28
C PRO A 92 -4.68 2.35 7.19
N TYR A 93 -4.85 1.73 6.02
CA TYR A 93 -5.84 0.67 5.78
C TYR A 93 -5.29 -0.74 6.06
N ARG A 94 -4.04 -0.89 6.50
CA ARG A 94 -3.48 -2.21 6.85
C ARG A 94 -4.21 -2.82 8.04
N LYS A 95 -4.08 -4.14 8.21
CA LYS A 95 -4.56 -4.83 9.42
C LYS A 95 -3.85 -4.25 10.65
N GLY A 96 -4.61 -3.68 11.58
CA GLY A 96 -4.10 -2.96 12.76
C GLY A 96 -3.77 -1.47 12.55
N GLY A 97 -3.90 -0.94 11.33
CA GLY A 97 -3.69 0.49 11.04
C GLY A 97 -4.86 1.39 11.48
N PRO A 98 -4.67 2.73 11.50
CA PRO A 98 -5.68 3.70 11.91
C PRO A 98 -7.04 3.65 11.18
N LYS A 99 -7.05 3.14 9.94
CA LYS A 99 -8.24 2.93 9.10
C LYS A 99 -8.46 1.45 8.77
N ASN A 100 -7.95 0.53 9.61
CA ASN A 100 -8.18 -0.90 9.46
C ASN A 100 -9.69 -1.23 9.47
N GLY A 101 -10.16 -2.02 8.51
CA GLY A 101 -11.56 -2.40 8.39
C GLY A 101 -12.49 -1.28 7.91
N ARG A 102 -12.00 -0.04 7.74
CA ARG A 102 -12.72 1.00 7.01
C ARG A 102 -12.62 0.74 5.53
N ASN A 103 -13.73 0.95 4.85
CA ASN A 103 -13.78 0.91 3.42
C ASN A 103 -12.99 2.12 2.87
N PRO A 104 -11.91 1.94 2.09
CA PRO A 104 -11.18 3.08 1.51
C PRO A 104 -12.06 3.93 0.56
N TYR A 105 -13.23 3.41 0.15
CA TYR A 105 -14.22 4.12 -0.66
C TYR A 105 -15.24 4.92 0.16
N SER A 106 -15.34 4.75 1.49
CA SER A 106 -16.31 5.49 2.31
C SER A 106 -15.92 6.94 2.58
N ASP A 107 -14.63 7.25 2.47
CA ASP A 107 -14.10 8.60 2.70
C ASP A 107 -14.15 9.49 1.44
N ILE A 108 -14.61 8.95 0.30
CA ILE A 108 -14.84 9.69 -0.95
C ILE A 108 -16.33 10.06 -1.00
N LEU A 109 -16.76 10.95 -0.11
CA LEU A 109 -18.07 11.59 -0.25
C LEU A 109 -17.94 12.69 -1.32
N THR A 110 -18.77 12.62 -2.36
CA THR A 110 -18.94 13.65 -3.41
C THR A 110 -19.57 14.94 -2.89
N ASP A 111 -20.01 14.95 -1.64
CA ASP A 111 -20.68 16.09 -1.06
C ASP A 111 -19.66 17.09 -0.49
N PRO A 112 -19.88 18.41 -0.64
CA PRO A 112 -19.05 19.41 0.00
C PRO A 112 -19.02 19.15 1.52
N PRO A 113 -17.89 19.38 2.19
CA PRO A 113 -17.75 19.04 3.60
C PRO A 113 -18.80 19.82 4.39
N THR A 114 -19.85 19.12 4.84
CA THR A 114 -20.73 19.66 5.86
C THR A 114 -19.87 19.78 7.11
N THR A 115 -19.68 21.01 7.55
CA THR A 115 -18.88 21.38 8.72
C THR A 115 -19.37 20.63 9.97
N LEU A 116 -18.80 19.46 10.21
CA LEU A 116 -18.76 18.87 11.54
C LEU A 116 -17.45 19.32 12.16
N THR A 117 -17.59 20.29 13.05
CA THR A 117 -16.57 20.77 13.98
C THR A 117 -15.84 19.61 14.64
N PHE A 118 -14.68 19.26 14.08
CA PHE A 118 -13.63 18.56 14.81
C PHE A 118 -12.43 19.49 14.88
N THR A 119 -12.12 19.86 16.12
CA THR A 119 -11.01 20.69 16.56
C THR A 119 -9.69 20.30 15.89
N ARG A 120 -9.05 21.29 15.26
CA ARG A 120 -7.67 21.21 14.76
C ARG A 120 -6.69 20.87 15.90
N PRO A 121 -5.59 20.18 15.58
CA PRO A 121 -4.29 20.81 15.73
C PRO A 121 -3.56 20.80 14.37
N VAL A 122 -3.25 21.98 13.83
CA VAL A 122 -1.90 22.57 13.82
C VAL A 122 -0.91 21.76 12.97
N THR A 123 -0.81 22.20 11.72
CA THR A 123 0.38 22.32 10.85
C THR A 123 1.68 21.59 11.23
N GLY A 124 2.11 20.69 10.31
CA GLY A 124 3.52 20.31 10.05
C GLY A 124 4.14 19.29 11.02
N PRO A 125 4.96 18.36 10.52
CA PRO A 125 6.38 18.38 10.93
C PRO A 125 7.34 17.87 9.82
N THR A 126 8.42 18.56 9.45
CA THR A 126 9.69 18.78 10.16
C THR A 126 10.29 17.50 10.75
N ARG A 127 11.37 17.02 10.10
CA ARG A 127 12.25 15.96 10.59
C ARG A 127 12.88 16.38 11.93
N HIS A 128 12.70 15.57 12.98
CA HIS A 128 13.60 15.56 14.13
C HIS A 128 13.85 14.12 14.59
N TYR A 129 15.11 13.69 14.46
CA TYR A 129 15.69 12.60 15.23
C TYR A 129 15.63 12.95 16.71
N ILE A 130 15.00 12.11 17.54
CA ILE A 130 15.36 12.00 18.96
C ILE A 130 15.52 10.52 19.30
N GLU A 131 16.77 10.18 19.56
CA GLU A 131 17.22 8.99 20.27
C GLU A 131 16.89 9.17 21.76
N ARG A 132 16.18 8.22 22.39
CA ARG A 132 16.51 7.72 23.74
C ARG A 132 15.61 6.55 24.18
N LYS A 133 16.33 5.53 24.65
CA LYS A 133 16.00 4.46 25.58
C LYS A 133 14.91 4.85 26.58
N ASP A 134 13.88 4.01 26.72
CA ASP A 134 13.57 3.36 28.00
C ASP A 134 12.60 2.17 27.82
N LYS A 135 12.87 1.13 28.61
CA LYS A 135 12.20 -0.18 28.59
C LYS A 135 10.82 -0.12 29.24
N THR A 136 9.84 -0.76 28.61
CA THR A 136 8.96 -1.74 29.27
C THR A 136 8.56 -2.79 28.25
N GLN A 137 9.03 -4.03 28.45
CA GLN A 137 8.64 -5.20 27.67
C GLN A 137 7.16 -5.51 27.92
N VAL A 138 6.31 -5.21 26.94
CA VAL A 138 4.98 -5.82 26.84
C VAL A 138 5.15 -7.12 26.06
N LYS A 139 4.80 -8.25 26.70
CA LYS A 139 4.82 -9.58 26.09
C LYS A 139 3.92 -9.59 24.84
N ASN A 140 4.53 -9.59 23.67
CA ASN A 140 3.85 -9.81 22.41
C ASN A 140 3.53 -11.31 22.26
N ASN A 141 2.27 -11.68 22.46
CA ASN A 141 1.74 -12.95 21.96
C ASN A 141 1.59 -12.82 20.44
N GLY A 142 2.40 -13.58 19.70
CA GLY A 142 2.29 -13.68 18.24
C GLY A 142 0.99 -14.37 17.78
N PRO A 143 0.69 -14.37 16.48
CA PRO A 143 -0.61 -14.75 15.92
C PRO A 143 -0.86 -16.26 15.87
N TYR A 144 0.12 -17.08 16.25
CA TYR A 144 -0.07 -18.52 16.45
C TYR A 144 -0.46 -18.78 17.90
N GLY A 145 -1.74 -18.56 18.19
CA GLY A 145 -2.34 -18.87 19.48
C GLY A 145 -2.19 -20.35 19.81
N ASN A 146 -1.54 -20.64 20.94
CA ASN A 146 -1.75 -21.70 21.94
C ASN A 146 -2.55 -22.98 21.55
N TYR A 147 -2.45 -23.49 20.33
CA TYR A 147 -3.06 -24.75 19.95
C TYR A 147 -2.21 -25.89 20.52
N LYS A 148 -2.75 -26.56 21.53
CA LYS A 148 -2.04 -27.61 22.25
C LYS A 148 -2.25 -29.01 21.65
N GLY A 149 -3.13 -29.15 20.64
CA GLY A 149 -3.47 -30.44 20.03
C GLY A 149 -4.46 -31.24 20.86
N LYS A 150 -5.21 -32.16 20.21
CA LYS A 150 -6.31 -32.92 20.83
C LYS A 150 -5.89 -33.84 21.98
N ASN A 151 -4.60 -34.14 22.11
CA ASN A 151 -4.05 -35.04 23.14
C ASN A 151 -3.15 -34.30 24.15
N PHE A 152 -3.30 -32.98 24.30
CA PHE A 152 -2.54 -32.26 25.30
C PHE A 152 -3.03 -32.56 26.71
N ASN A 153 -2.17 -33.19 27.50
CA ASN A 153 -2.38 -33.33 28.93
C ASN A 153 -1.44 -32.36 29.67
N PRO A 154 -1.96 -31.27 30.29
CA PRO A 154 -1.15 -30.32 31.06
C PRO A 154 -0.44 -30.95 32.27
N ASN A 155 -0.87 -32.14 32.70
CA ASN A 155 -0.29 -32.88 33.82
C ASN A 155 0.68 -33.99 33.36
N HIS A 156 1.08 -34.02 32.09
CA HIS A 156 2.05 -35.00 31.61
C HIS A 156 3.45 -34.69 32.19
N GLN A 157 3.81 -35.32 33.30
CA GLN A 157 5.17 -35.31 33.82
C GLN A 157 6.05 -36.14 32.90
N LYS A 158 7.04 -35.50 32.24
CA LYS A 158 8.10 -36.25 31.55
C LYS A 158 8.88 -37.03 32.62
N PRO A 159 9.11 -38.34 32.46
CA PRO A 159 9.99 -39.06 33.36
C PRO A 159 11.39 -38.43 33.24
N SER A 160 11.97 -38.05 34.37
CA SER A 160 13.36 -37.60 34.42
C SER A 160 14.27 -38.79 34.14
N THR A 161 14.90 -38.79 32.97
CA THR A 161 16.02 -39.70 32.71
C THR A 161 17.31 -38.91 32.76
N ASP A 162 17.95 -38.95 33.92
CA ASP A 162 19.39 -38.74 34.03
C ASP A 162 20.13 -39.88 33.30
N ASN A 163 21.18 -39.50 32.58
CA ASN A 163 22.36 -40.27 32.20
C ASN A 163 22.24 -41.53 31.32
N LYS A 164 22.73 -41.43 30.07
CA LYS A 164 23.87 -42.17 29.47
C LYS A 164 23.70 -42.41 27.96
N GLY A 165 24.75 -42.07 27.20
CA GLY A 165 25.37 -43.05 26.31
C GLY A 165 25.27 -42.83 24.80
N LYS A 166 26.41 -42.41 24.24
CA LYS A 166 27.07 -42.87 22.99
C LYS A 166 26.25 -42.98 21.70
N GLY A 167 26.70 -42.22 20.70
CA GLY A 167 26.24 -42.33 19.33
C GLY A 167 26.59 -43.63 18.62
N LYS A 168 26.11 -43.72 17.39
CA LYS A 168 26.77 -44.36 16.24
C LYS A 168 26.01 -43.95 14.98
N GLU A 169 26.75 -43.32 14.08
CA GLU A 169 26.44 -43.26 12.65
C GLU A 169 26.26 -44.68 12.12
N LYS A 170 25.38 -44.84 11.13
CA LYS A 170 25.56 -45.81 10.05
C LYS A 170 24.94 -45.28 8.77
N GLU A 171 25.83 -44.94 7.84
CA GLU A 171 25.62 -45.14 6.40
C GLU A 171 25.36 -46.62 6.12
N THR A 172 24.36 -46.90 5.29
CA THR A 172 24.43 -47.77 4.10
C THR A 172 23.15 -47.62 3.32
#